data_AF-A0A4S4E8D6-F1
#
_entry.id   AF-A0A4S4E8D6-F1
#
_cell.length_a   1.000
_cell.length_b   1.000
_cell.length_c   1.000
_cell.angle_alpha   90.00
_cell.angle_beta   90.00
_cell.angle_gamma   90.00
#
_symmetry.space_group_name_H-M   'P 1'
#
loop_
_entity.id
_entity.type
_entity.pdbx_description
1 polymer ?
#
loop_
_entity_poly.entity_id
_entity_poly.type
_entity_poly.pdbx_seq_one_letter_code
_entity_poly.pdbx_strand_id
1 'polypeptide(L)'
;MLGACNMKSEFSKKVREKQEKMGEKPKDSNKLGIEEDLYYPHPLVQDLLWESLQKVVEPILMRWPGKKLREKAIRMVMEHMHYEDENTRYICIGPVNKVLNMLCCWIEDPNSEAFKLHLPRIYDYLWLSEDGMKMQGYNGSQLWDTAFAVQAIVSTNLAEEYGPTLMKAHTYIKNSQVLDDCPGNLDFWYRHISKGAWPFSTADHGWPISDCTAEGLKAALLLSKLPSDIVDEPLDAKRLYDAVNVILSLQLTLFSLLERSQSPSSRHCMRSKRKECSNEATIVVTMETERKNVDGKSGGG
;
A
#
# COMPACT_ATOMS: atom_id res chain seq x y z
N MET A 1 13.39 5.92 13.12
CA MET A 1 13.54 7.33 13.54
C MET A 1 13.29 7.53 15.04
N LEU A 2 12.04 7.41 15.53
CA LEU A 2 11.68 7.71 16.93
C LEU A 2 12.53 7.00 17.99
N GLY A 3 12.80 5.70 17.82
CA GLY A 3 13.68 4.95 18.72
C GLY A 3 15.13 5.43 18.69
N ALA A 4 15.66 5.74 17.50
CA ALA A 4 17.04 6.23 17.35
C ALA A 4 17.24 7.64 17.93
N CYS A 5 16.18 8.45 18.00
CA CYS A 5 16.17 9.75 18.65
C CYS A 5 15.86 9.69 20.14
N ASN A 6 15.59 8.50 20.72
CA ASN A 6 15.15 8.32 22.10
C ASN A 6 14.00 9.28 22.48
N MET A 7 13.03 9.45 21.58
CA MET A 7 11.94 10.39 21.80
C MET A 7 11.12 9.95 23.02
N LYS A 8 10.90 10.89 23.94
CA LYS A 8 10.02 10.75 25.09
C LYS A 8 9.00 11.88 25.07
N SER A 9 7.77 11.60 25.45
CA SER A 9 6.79 12.66 25.70
C SER A 9 7.30 13.54 26.83
N GLU A 10 7.16 14.85 26.71
CA GLU A 10 7.39 15.75 27.85
C GLU A 10 6.50 15.32 29.03
N PHE A 11 7.04 15.42 30.24
CA PHE A 11 6.37 15.02 31.48
C PHE A 11 5.22 15.98 31.82
N SER A 12 4.15 15.93 31.02
CA SER A 12 2.87 16.55 31.35
C SER A 12 2.25 15.82 32.55
N LYS A 13 1.44 16.54 33.33
CA LYS A 13 0.66 15.97 34.45
C LYS A 13 -0.09 14.69 34.05
N LYS A 14 -0.65 14.67 32.83
CA LYS A 14 -1.33 13.49 32.26
C LYS A 14 -0.41 12.27 32.07
N VAL A 15 0.86 12.49 31.72
CA VAL A 15 1.85 11.41 31.56
C VAL A 15 2.15 10.76 32.91
N ARG A 16 2.30 11.57 33.97
CA ARG A 16 2.52 11.09 35.34
C ARG A 16 1.32 10.30 35.86
N GLU A 17 0.11 10.87 35.73
CA GLU A 17 -1.14 10.19 36.13
C GLU A 17 -1.32 8.85 35.39
N LYS A 18 -0.91 8.76 34.12
CA LYS A 18 -0.97 7.52 33.36
C LYS A 18 0.08 6.50 33.83
N GLN A 19 1.30 6.94 34.12
CA GLN A 19 2.36 6.07 34.66
C GLN A 19 1.97 5.48 36.03
N GLU A 20 1.41 6.31 36.92
CA GLU A 20 0.89 5.89 38.22
C GLU A 20 -0.25 4.86 38.08
N LYS A 21 -1.17 5.06 37.13
CA LYS A 21 -2.27 4.12 36.86
C LYS A 21 -1.84 2.80 36.22
N MET A 22 -0.80 2.81 35.38
CA MET A 22 -0.35 1.57 34.71
C MET A 22 0.56 0.70 35.59
N GLY A 23 1.04 1.23 36.73
CA GLY A 23 1.94 0.53 37.65
C GLY A 23 3.37 0.35 37.11
N GLU A 24 4.37 0.51 37.97
CA GLU A 24 5.76 0.19 37.63
C GLU A 24 5.98 -1.32 37.79
N LYS A 25 5.92 -2.07 36.68
CA LYS A 25 6.60 -3.37 36.60
C LYS A 25 8.01 -3.17 36.03
N PRO A 26 9.04 -3.84 36.56
CA PRO A 26 10.36 -3.83 35.95
C PRO A 26 10.22 -4.33 34.51
N LYS A 27 10.56 -3.48 33.54
CA LYS A 27 10.59 -3.86 32.13
C LYS A 27 11.85 -4.68 31.88
N ASP A 28 11.72 -5.99 32.02
CA ASP A 28 12.64 -6.88 31.34
C ASP A 28 12.42 -6.70 29.83
N SER A 29 13.46 -6.29 29.09
CA SER A 29 13.35 -5.90 27.68
C SER A 29 12.90 -7.05 26.77
N ASN A 30 12.98 -8.28 27.27
CA ASN A 30 12.66 -9.50 26.53
C ASN A 30 11.26 -10.05 26.86
N LYS A 31 10.53 -9.46 27.81
CA LYS A 31 9.17 -9.89 28.16
C LYS A 31 8.14 -9.13 27.33
N LEU A 32 7.67 -9.74 26.24
CA LEU A 32 6.54 -9.22 25.46
C LEU A 32 5.23 -9.52 26.21
N GLY A 33 4.60 -8.49 26.77
CA GLY A 33 3.22 -8.56 27.21
C GLY A 33 2.92 -9.60 28.29
N ILE A 34 1.63 -9.91 28.43
CA ILE A 34 1.15 -11.07 29.19
C ILE A 34 1.08 -12.29 28.25
N GLU A 35 1.23 -13.50 28.78
CA GLU A 35 1.35 -14.74 28.00
C GLU A 35 0.15 -14.96 27.08
N GLU A 36 -1.03 -14.54 27.54
CA GLU A 36 -2.31 -14.66 26.84
C GLU A 36 -2.37 -13.85 25.52
N ASP A 37 -1.59 -12.78 25.41
CA ASP A 37 -1.54 -11.92 24.23
C ASP A 37 -0.39 -12.29 23.26
N LEU A 38 0.45 -13.28 23.62
CA LEU A 38 1.65 -13.65 22.85
C LEU A 38 1.32 -14.65 21.74
N TYR A 39 0.87 -14.14 20.59
CA TYR A 39 0.52 -14.98 19.45
C TYR A 39 1.72 -15.68 18.78
N TYR A 40 2.89 -15.02 18.75
CA TYR A 40 4.14 -15.60 18.24
C TYR A 40 5.25 -15.49 19.28
N PRO A 41 5.64 -16.61 19.94
CA PRO A 41 6.72 -16.59 20.90
C PRO A 41 8.06 -16.36 20.20
N HIS A 42 8.94 -15.62 20.86
CA HIS A 42 10.28 -15.35 20.34
C HIS A 42 11.13 -16.63 20.26
N PRO A 43 11.75 -16.91 19.11
CA PRO A 43 12.82 -17.90 19.04
C PRO A 43 14.06 -17.41 19.80
N LEU A 44 14.82 -18.34 20.40
CA LEU A 44 16.06 -18.02 21.15
C LEU A 44 17.07 -17.21 20.32
N VAL A 45 17.17 -17.49 19.02
CA VAL A 45 18.06 -16.74 18.11
C VAL A 45 17.66 -15.26 18.04
N GLN A 46 16.36 -14.97 18.03
CA GLN A 46 15.85 -13.61 18.06
C GLN A 46 16.17 -12.94 19.39
N ASP A 47 15.96 -13.60 20.53
CA ASP A 47 16.32 -13.01 21.83
C ASP A 47 17.83 -12.68 21.93
N LEU A 48 18.70 -13.60 21.49
CA LEU A 48 20.15 -13.36 21.44
C LEU A 48 20.52 -12.17 20.54
N LEU A 49 19.87 -12.05 19.38
CA LEU A 49 20.09 -10.92 18.47
C LEU A 49 19.67 -9.60 19.11
N TRP A 50 18.46 -9.53 19.69
CA TRP A 50 17.98 -8.33 20.37
C TRP A 50 18.85 -7.95 21.55
N GLU A 51 19.29 -8.90 22.37
CA GLU A 51 20.21 -8.64 23.47
C GLU A 51 21.54 -8.08 22.98
N SER A 52 22.10 -8.64 21.90
CA SER A 52 23.35 -8.14 21.32
C SER A 52 23.20 -6.70 20.79
N LEU A 53 22.08 -6.41 20.14
CA LEU A 53 21.78 -5.08 19.63
C LEU A 53 21.67 -4.07 20.78
N GLN A 54 20.96 -4.42 21.85
CA GLN A 54 20.73 -3.53 22.99
C GLN A 54 21.98 -3.33 23.85
N LYS A 55 22.68 -4.42 24.21
CA LYS A 55 23.79 -4.37 25.18
C LYS A 55 25.12 -3.98 24.55
N VAL A 56 25.30 -4.22 23.24
CA VAL A 56 26.58 -3.99 22.55
C VAL A 56 26.45 -2.92 21.47
N VAL A 57 25.57 -3.09 20.49
CA VAL A 57 25.53 -2.21 19.31
C VAL A 57 25.02 -0.81 19.66
N GLU A 58 23.96 -0.72 20.46
CA GLU A 58 23.34 0.55 20.84
C GLU A 58 24.32 1.50 21.59
N PRO A 59 25.08 1.05 22.62
CA PRO A 59 26.14 1.86 23.24
C PRO A 59 27.24 2.32 22.27
N ILE A 60 27.63 1.47 21.32
CA ILE A 60 28.65 1.82 20.31
C ILE A 60 28.13 2.93 19.39
N LEU A 61 26.88 2.80 18.92
CA LEU A 61 26.26 3.81 18.05
C LEU A 61 25.99 5.13 18.77
N MET A 62 25.89 5.15 20.10
CA MET A 62 25.78 6.38 20.91
C MET A 62 27.09 7.16 21.02
N ARG A 63 28.25 6.55 20.72
CA ARG A 63 29.58 7.16 20.86
C ARG A 63 30.22 7.43 19.50
N TRP A 64 31.24 8.27 19.46
CA TRP A 64 32.04 8.48 18.25
C TRP A 64 32.92 7.24 17.97
N PRO A 65 33.03 6.74 16.72
CA PRO A 65 32.47 7.28 15.48
C PRO A 65 31.06 6.76 15.11
N GLY A 66 30.51 5.79 15.85
CA GLY A 66 29.19 5.18 15.58
C GLY A 66 28.03 6.19 15.50
N LYS A 67 28.12 7.29 16.24
CA LYS A 67 27.16 8.40 16.17
C LYS A 67 27.00 8.97 14.75
N LYS A 68 28.09 9.09 13.98
CA LYS A 68 28.02 9.55 12.58
C LYS A 68 27.22 8.59 11.69
N LEU A 69 27.36 7.29 11.92
CA LEU A 69 26.60 6.27 11.22
C LEU A 69 25.12 6.36 11.58
N ARG A 70 24.79 6.53 12.87
CA ARG A 70 23.41 6.76 13.32
C ARG A 70 22.79 8.00 12.68
N GLU A 71 23.49 9.13 12.68
CA GLU A 71 23.01 10.38 12.07
C GLU A 71 22.76 10.20 10.56
N LYS A 72 23.64 9.47 9.86
CA LYS A 72 23.44 9.12 8.44
C LYS A 72 22.23 8.21 8.24
N ALA A 73 22.04 7.21 9.10
CA ALA A 73 20.87 6.32 9.05
C ALA A 73 19.57 7.08 9.32
N ILE A 74 19.56 8.00 10.29
CA ILE A 74 18.41 8.86 10.58
C ILE A 74 18.02 9.71 9.37
N ARG A 75 18.99 10.37 8.71
CA ARG A 75 18.72 11.16 7.50
C ARG A 75 18.13 10.30 6.38
N MET A 76 18.72 9.14 6.12
CA MET A 76 18.22 8.20 5.11
C MET A 76 16.79 7.74 5.41
N VAL A 77 16.46 7.48 6.68
CA VAL A 77 15.09 7.12 7.07
C VAL A 77 14.14 8.29 6.83
N MET A 78 14.50 9.52 7.20
CA MET A 78 13.67 10.70 6.93
C MET A 78 13.45 10.92 5.43
N GLU A 79 14.48 10.73 4.60
CA GLU A 79 14.37 10.81 3.13
C GLU A 79 13.33 9.80 2.58
N HIS A 80 13.34 8.55 3.08
CA HIS A 80 12.36 7.54 2.67
C HIS A 80 10.95 7.85 3.18
N MET A 81 10.83 8.48 4.36
CA MET A 81 9.54 8.88 4.92
C MET A 81 8.92 10.02 4.11
N HIS A 82 9.70 11.06 3.79
CA HIS A 82 9.22 12.15 2.93
C HIS A 82 8.84 11.64 1.54
N TYR A 83 9.63 10.73 0.96
CA TYR A 83 9.28 10.10 -0.31
C TYR A 83 7.94 9.33 -0.23
N GLU A 84 7.72 8.54 0.82
CA GLU A 84 6.43 7.86 1.04
C GLU A 84 5.27 8.85 1.20
N ASP A 85 5.49 9.92 1.98
CA ASP A 85 4.47 10.92 2.28
C ASP A 85 4.05 11.68 1.03
N GLU A 86 5.00 12.15 0.22
CA GLU A 86 4.72 12.84 -1.04
C GLU A 86 3.97 11.92 -2.03
N ASN A 87 4.39 10.66 -2.14
CA ASN A 87 3.80 9.69 -3.09
C ASN A 87 2.40 9.22 -2.73
N THR A 88 2.02 9.35 -1.47
CA THR A 88 0.69 8.95 -0.97
C THR A 88 -0.15 10.16 -0.59
N ARG A 89 0.29 11.38 -0.96
CA ARG A 89 -0.36 12.64 -0.56
C ARG A 89 -0.64 12.68 0.94
N TYR A 90 0.33 12.20 1.72
CA TYR A 90 0.36 12.16 3.19
C TYR A 90 -0.68 11.22 3.85
N ILE A 91 -1.22 10.28 3.07
CA ILE A 91 -2.08 9.18 3.56
C ILE A 91 -1.23 8.05 4.13
N CYS A 92 -0.11 7.74 3.47
CA CYS A 92 0.76 6.60 3.73
C CYS A 92 0.08 5.23 3.50
N ILE A 93 0.79 4.11 3.67
CA ILE A 93 0.20 2.77 3.44
C ILE A 93 -0.94 2.43 4.41
N GLY A 94 -0.91 2.91 5.66
CA GLY A 94 -1.89 2.58 6.69
C GLY A 94 -1.81 3.49 7.93
N PRO A 95 -2.73 3.33 8.90
CA PRO A 95 -2.92 4.28 10.00
C PRO A 95 -1.70 4.38 10.92
N VAL A 96 -1.04 3.24 11.20
CA VAL A 96 0.12 3.18 12.09
C VAL A 96 1.29 3.94 11.47
N ASN A 97 1.63 3.64 10.22
CA ASN A 97 2.74 4.30 9.56
C ASN A 97 2.43 5.77 9.30
N LYS A 98 1.18 6.13 8.95
CA LYS A 98 0.72 7.51 8.83
C LYS A 98 0.99 8.34 10.07
N VAL A 99 0.61 7.83 11.25
CA VAL A 99 0.78 8.58 12.51
C VAL A 99 2.25 8.69 12.90
N LEU A 100 3.04 7.64 12.69
CA LEU A 100 4.47 7.65 12.96
C LEU A 100 5.22 8.60 12.01
N ASN A 101 4.87 8.61 10.72
CA ASN A 101 5.45 9.52 9.74
C ASN A 101 5.15 10.98 10.07
N MET A 102 3.87 11.30 10.28
CA MET A 102 3.44 12.62 10.73
C MET A 102 4.19 13.10 11.98
N LEU A 103 4.37 12.22 12.96
CA LEU A 103 5.09 12.54 14.19
C LEU A 103 6.58 12.80 13.93
N CYS A 104 7.22 12.04 13.03
CA CYS A 104 8.59 12.31 12.63
C CYS A 104 8.75 13.63 11.88
N CYS A 105 7.84 13.98 10.97
CA CYS A 105 7.84 15.30 10.31
C CYS A 105 7.69 16.44 11.33
N TRP A 106 6.83 16.25 12.35
CA TRP A 106 6.69 17.21 13.44
C TRP A 106 7.97 17.37 14.27
N ILE A 107 8.68 16.28 14.57
CA ILE A 107 9.95 16.33 15.31
C ILE A 107 11.05 17.01 14.49
N GLU A 108 11.08 16.75 13.19
CA GLU A 108 12.05 17.35 12.28
C GLU A 108 11.85 18.88 12.22
N ASP A 109 10.62 19.32 11.95
CA ASP A 109 10.21 20.73 12.03
C ASP A 109 8.68 20.84 12.22
N PRO A 110 8.20 21.31 13.38
CA PRO A 110 6.77 21.51 13.65
C PRO A 110 6.07 22.50 12.70
N ASN A 111 6.81 23.37 12.02
CA ASN A 111 6.27 24.35 11.09
C ASN A 111 6.44 23.94 9.61
N SER A 112 6.98 22.74 9.37
CA SER A 112 7.22 22.23 8.01
C SER A 112 5.92 22.08 7.23
N GLU A 113 6.03 22.23 5.91
CA GLU A 113 4.92 21.98 5.00
C GLU A 113 4.48 20.52 5.04
N ALA A 114 5.43 19.58 5.12
CA ALA A 114 5.16 18.16 5.25
C ALA A 114 4.25 17.85 6.46
N PHE A 115 4.54 18.41 7.64
CA PHE A 115 3.68 18.24 8.81
C PHE A 115 2.28 18.83 8.61
N LYS A 116 2.17 20.02 8.00
CA LYS A 116 0.87 20.65 7.72
C LYS A 116 0.02 19.83 6.76
N LEU A 117 0.62 19.20 5.75
CA LEU A 117 -0.07 18.35 4.79
C LEU A 117 -0.55 17.02 5.40
N HIS A 118 0.12 16.54 6.45
CA HIS A 118 -0.34 15.37 7.21
C HIS A 118 -1.62 15.60 8.03
N LEU A 119 -1.84 16.82 8.53
CA LEU A 119 -2.94 17.15 9.44
C LEU A 119 -4.34 16.90 8.83
N PRO A 120 -4.69 17.39 7.63
CA PRO A 120 -6.01 17.13 7.04
C PRO A 120 -6.22 15.64 6.74
N ARG A 121 -5.15 14.89 6.46
CA ARG A 121 -5.20 13.44 6.17
C ARG A 121 -5.46 12.55 7.40
N ILE A 122 -5.53 13.12 8.60
CA ILE A 122 -5.97 12.37 9.79
C ILE A 122 -7.43 11.92 9.63
N TYR A 123 -8.27 12.78 9.05
CA TYR A 123 -9.70 12.51 8.89
C TYR A 123 -9.99 11.36 7.93
N ASP A 124 -9.10 11.12 6.95
CA ASP A 124 -9.20 10.00 6.01
C ASP A 124 -9.23 8.63 6.71
N TYR A 125 -8.72 8.56 7.96
CA TYR A 125 -8.72 7.35 8.77
C TYR A 125 -9.78 7.34 9.88
N LEU A 126 -10.54 8.43 10.10
CA LEU A 126 -11.52 8.50 11.18
C LEU A 126 -12.92 8.17 10.65
N TRP A 127 -13.56 7.15 11.23
CA TRP A 127 -14.89 6.70 10.87
C TRP A 127 -15.84 6.80 12.06
N LEU A 128 -17.03 7.34 11.84
CA LEU A 128 -18.08 7.40 12.85
C LEU A 128 -19.03 6.21 12.67
N SER A 129 -18.98 5.26 13.61
CA SER A 129 -19.93 4.13 13.70
C SER A 129 -20.94 4.34 14.83
N GLU A 130 -21.93 3.45 14.91
CA GLU A 130 -22.99 3.45 15.93
C GLU A 130 -22.48 3.44 17.38
N ASP A 131 -21.29 2.89 17.60
CA ASP A 131 -20.60 2.81 18.89
C ASP A 131 -19.48 3.87 19.05
N GLY A 132 -19.46 4.88 18.18
CA GLY A 132 -18.57 6.04 18.28
C GLY A 132 -17.52 6.12 17.18
N MET A 133 -16.57 7.04 17.34
CA MET A 133 -15.53 7.31 16.35
C MET A 133 -14.36 6.33 16.52
N LYS A 134 -13.92 5.73 15.41
CA LYS A 134 -12.84 4.75 15.34
C LYS A 134 -11.80 5.14 14.29
N MET A 135 -10.60 4.59 14.41
CA MET A 135 -9.58 4.68 13.37
C MET A 135 -9.62 3.42 12.49
N GLN A 136 -9.74 3.62 11.18
CA GLN A 136 -9.83 2.57 10.17
C GLN A 136 -8.46 1.90 9.94
N GLY A 137 -8.45 0.65 9.48
CA GLY A 137 -7.23 -0.12 9.17
C GLY A 137 -6.50 0.32 7.89
N TYR A 138 -7.22 0.97 6.98
CA TYR A 138 -6.75 1.72 5.81
C TYR A 138 -7.54 3.04 5.76
N ASN A 139 -7.30 3.94 4.80
CA ASN A 139 -8.15 5.13 4.62
C ASN A 139 -9.54 4.79 4.01
N GLY A 140 -10.01 3.56 4.23
CA GLY A 140 -11.22 2.96 3.68
C GLY A 140 -10.94 1.69 2.85
N SER A 141 -12.00 1.12 2.31
CA SER A 141 -12.01 -0.06 1.42
C SER A 141 -12.78 0.25 0.13
N GLN A 142 -12.79 1.52 -0.27
CA GLN A 142 -13.76 2.06 -1.23
C GLN A 142 -13.68 1.34 -2.59
N LEU A 143 -12.48 1.18 -3.16
CA LEU A 143 -12.35 0.47 -4.42
C LEU A 143 -12.68 -1.01 -4.27
N TRP A 144 -12.12 -1.66 -3.24
CA TRP A 144 -12.33 -3.08 -2.99
C TRP A 144 -13.81 -3.44 -2.95
N ASP A 145 -14.58 -2.70 -2.15
CA ASP A 145 -16.02 -2.91 -2.00
C ASP A 145 -16.78 -2.56 -3.27
N THR A 146 -16.39 -1.50 -3.98
CA THR A 146 -17.01 -1.10 -5.25
C THR A 146 -16.80 -2.17 -6.33
N ALA A 147 -15.60 -2.72 -6.45
CA ALA A 147 -15.27 -3.75 -7.43
C ALA A 147 -16.10 -5.02 -7.19
N PHE A 148 -16.24 -5.46 -5.94
CA PHE A 148 -17.09 -6.60 -5.61
C PHE A 148 -18.58 -6.32 -5.77
N ALA A 149 -19.06 -5.13 -5.41
CA ALA A 149 -20.46 -4.76 -5.61
C ALA A 149 -20.84 -4.79 -7.10
N VAL A 150 -19.99 -4.25 -7.98
CA VAL A 150 -20.18 -4.33 -9.44
C VAL A 150 -20.27 -5.78 -9.90
N GLN A 151 -19.32 -6.61 -9.49
CA GLN A 151 -19.31 -8.03 -9.85
C GLN A 151 -20.59 -8.74 -9.39
N ALA A 152 -21.05 -8.47 -8.17
CA ALA A 152 -22.27 -9.06 -7.63
C ALA A 152 -23.51 -8.66 -8.44
N ILE A 153 -23.72 -7.36 -8.68
CA ILE A 153 -24.88 -6.84 -9.42
C ILE A 153 -24.92 -7.38 -10.86
N VAL A 154 -23.76 -7.41 -11.53
CA VAL A 154 -23.68 -7.93 -12.91
C VAL A 154 -23.95 -9.44 -12.92
N SER A 155 -23.45 -10.19 -11.93
CA SER A 155 -23.66 -11.64 -11.85
C SER A 155 -25.10 -12.05 -11.54
N THR A 156 -25.89 -11.16 -10.92
CA THR A 156 -27.32 -11.40 -10.65
C THR A 156 -28.23 -11.02 -11.82
N ASN A 157 -27.68 -10.56 -12.96
CA ASN A 157 -28.44 -10.04 -14.11
C ASN A 157 -29.35 -8.86 -13.75
N LEU A 158 -28.97 -8.05 -12.76
CA LEU A 158 -29.74 -6.86 -12.32
C LEU A 158 -29.15 -5.55 -12.88
N ALA A 159 -28.29 -5.64 -13.89
CA ALA A 159 -27.56 -4.47 -14.40
C ALA A 159 -28.48 -3.36 -14.93
N GLU A 160 -29.59 -3.72 -15.58
CA GLU A 160 -30.58 -2.75 -16.09
C GLU A 160 -31.29 -2.01 -14.95
N GLU A 161 -31.61 -2.71 -13.85
CA GLU A 161 -32.26 -2.11 -12.67
C GLU A 161 -31.31 -1.15 -11.93
N TYR A 162 -30.01 -1.46 -11.92
CA TYR A 162 -28.99 -0.68 -11.23
C TYR A 162 -28.15 0.22 -12.14
N GLY A 163 -28.61 0.52 -13.37
CA GLY A 163 -27.86 1.30 -14.36
C GLY A 163 -27.20 2.58 -13.81
N PRO A 164 -27.94 3.50 -13.17
CA PRO A 164 -27.37 4.72 -12.58
C PRO A 164 -26.32 4.47 -11.49
N THR A 165 -26.44 3.36 -10.75
CA THR A 165 -25.48 2.96 -9.72
C THR A 165 -24.22 2.40 -10.36
N LEU A 166 -24.36 1.52 -11.36
CA LEU A 166 -23.23 0.96 -12.11
C LEU A 166 -22.48 2.04 -12.90
N MET A 167 -23.17 3.05 -13.42
CA MET A 167 -22.57 4.23 -14.06
C MET A 167 -21.62 4.97 -13.10
N LYS A 168 -22.08 5.22 -11.86
CA LYS A 168 -21.26 5.86 -10.82
C LYS A 168 -20.10 4.97 -10.39
N ALA A 169 -20.33 3.67 -10.23
CA ALA A 169 -19.29 2.70 -9.90
C ALA A 169 -18.23 2.63 -11.02
N HIS A 170 -18.65 2.65 -12.29
CA HIS A 170 -17.75 2.68 -13.43
C HIS A 170 -16.87 3.93 -13.41
N THR A 171 -17.48 5.12 -13.23
CA THR A 171 -16.75 6.37 -13.06
C THR A 171 -15.76 6.31 -11.90
N TYR A 172 -16.17 5.75 -10.76
CA TYR A 172 -15.31 5.61 -9.59
C TYR A 172 -14.11 4.69 -9.85
N ILE A 173 -14.33 3.52 -10.45
CA ILE A 173 -13.26 2.57 -10.83
C ILE A 173 -12.31 3.24 -11.81
N LYS A 174 -12.82 3.97 -12.81
CA LYS A 174 -12.00 4.74 -13.78
C LYS A 174 -11.12 5.77 -13.08
N ASN A 175 -11.67 6.51 -12.12
CA ASN A 175 -10.95 7.57 -11.42
C ASN A 175 -9.99 7.05 -10.34
N SER A 176 -10.19 5.81 -9.89
CA SER A 176 -9.38 5.20 -8.82
C SER A 176 -8.14 4.46 -9.32
N GLN A 177 -8.00 4.26 -10.63
CA GLN A 177 -6.80 3.64 -11.18
C GLN A 177 -5.60 4.58 -11.06
N VAL A 178 -4.46 4.04 -10.64
CA VAL A 178 -3.20 4.78 -10.58
C VAL A 178 -2.68 5.02 -12.00
N LEU A 179 -2.45 6.28 -12.36
CA LEU A 179 -2.11 6.67 -13.74
C LEU A 179 -0.61 6.70 -14.03
N ASP A 180 0.21 6.82 -12.98
CA ASP A 180 1.66 6.99 -13.08
C ASP A 180 2.37 6.20 -11.97
N ASP A 181 3.61 5.79 -12.27
CA ASP A 181 4.51 5.21 -11.27
C ASP A 181 4.99 6.29 -10.29
N CYS A 182 5.41 5.89 -9.09
CA CYS A 182 6.13 6.79 -8.20
C CYS A 182 7.39 7.36 -8.91
N PRO A 183 7.75 8.63 -8.67
CA PRO A 183 8.85 9.28 -9.34
C PRO A 183 10.20 8.68 -8.92
N GLY A 184 11.18 8.77 -9.82
CA GLY A 184 12.56 8.36 -9.55
C GLY A 184 12.79 6.86 -9.72
N ASN A 185 13.82 6.35 -9.03
CA ASN A 185 14.22 4.95 -9.13
C ASN A 185 13.43 4.08 -8.14
N LEU A 186 12.45 3.33 -8.64
CA LEU A 186 11.59 2.46 -7.84
C LEU A 186 12.38 1.44 -7.00
N ASP A 187 13.47 0.87 -7.53
CA ASP A 187 14.30 -0.12 -6.81
C ASP A 187 15.01 0.51 -5.61
N PHE A 188 15.42 1.78 -5.73
CA PHE A 188 16.07 2.51 -4.63
C PHE A 188 15.08 2.80 -3.49
N TRP A 189 13.86 3.18 -3.86
CA TRP A 189 12.79 3.51 -2.90
C TRP A 189 11.98 2.30 -2.44
N TYR A 190 12.35 1.09 -2.86
CA TYR A 190 11.64 -0.15 -2.56
C TYR A 190 10.16 -0.12 -2.95
N ARG A 191 9.83 0.59 -4.04
CA ARG A 191 8.49 0.62 -4.63
C ARG A 191 8.40 -0.38 -5.78
N HIS A 192 7.21 -0.93 -5.97
CA HIS A 192 6.88 -1.71 -7.17
C HIS A 192 6.28 -0.80 -8.24
N ILE A 193 6.18 -1.26 -9.49
CA ILE A 193 5.40 -0.52 -10.50
C ILE A 193 3.95 -0.40 -10.06
N SER A 194 3.36 0.78 -10.24
CA SER A 194 2.00 1.11 -9.83
C SER A 194 1.15 1.67 -10.95
N LYS A 195 1.73 2.10 -12.08
CA LYS A 195 0.97 2.57 -13.23
C LYS A 195 0.02 1.48 -13.77
N GLY A 196 -1.26 1.80 -13.79
CA GLY A 196 -2.34 0.89 -14.16
C GLY A 196 -2.90 0.06 -13.00
N ALA A 197 -2.26 0.09 -11.84
CA ALA A 197 -2.75 -0.62 -10.65
C ALA A 197 -3.99 0.03 -10.06
N TRP A 198 -4.69 -0.75 -9.25
CA TRP A 198 -5.79 -0.27 -8.43
C TRP A 198 -5.44 -0.49 -6.95
N PRO A 199 -5.56 0.55 -6.11
CA PRO A 199 -5.30 0.45 -4.67
C PRO A 199 -6.48 -0.17 -3.92
N PHE A 200 -6.33 -0.53 -2.65
CA PHE A 200 -7.43 -1.07 -1.85
C PHE A 200 -8.54 -0.04 -1.60
N SER A 201 -8.14 1.21 -1.39
CA SER A 201 -8.99 2.32 -0.97
C SER A 201 -9.24 3.31 -2.11
N THR A 202 -8.38 4.32 -2.27
CA THR A 202 -8.57 5.48 -3.16
C THR A 202 -7.34 5.72 -4.03
N ALA A 203 -7.49 6.43 -5.16
CA ALA A 203 -6.35 6.80 -6.02
C ALA A 203 -5.20 7.47 -5.26
N ASP A 204 -5.53 8.34 -4.29
CA ASP A 204 -4.53 9.07 -3.51
C ASP A 204 -3.64 8.13 -2.66
N HIS A 205 -4.17 7.00 -2.17
CA HIS A 205 -3.41 5.98 -1.45
C HIS A 205 -2.30 5.40 -2.32
N GLY A 206 -2.60 5.16 -3.60
CA GLY A 206 -1.60 4.92 -4.66
C GLY A 206 -0.74 3.67 -4.51
N TRP A 207 -0.99 2.83 -3.50
CA TRP A 207 -0.26 1.58 -3.29
C TRP A 207 -0.81 0.48 -4.22
N PRO A 208 0.03 -0.13 -5.08
CA PRO A 208 -0.42 -1.21 -5.94
C PRO A 208 -0.63 -2.49 -5.11
N ILE A 209 -1.80 -3.11 -5.27
CA ILE A 209 -2.14 -4.37 -4.59
C ILE A 209 -2.67 -5.35 -5.63
N SER A 210 -2.14 -6.58 -5.62
CA SER A 210 -2.34 -7.56 -6.71
C SER A 210 -3.80 -7.94 -6.89
N ASP A 211 -4.49 -8.28 -5.81
CA ASP A 211 -5.90 -8.66 -5.83
C ASP A 211 -6.79 -7.45 -6.12
N CYS A 212 -6.54 -6.29 -5.52
CA CYS A 212 -7.28 -5.06 -5.85
C CYS A 212 -7.16 -4.70 -7.34
N THR A 213 -5.97 -4.91 -7.92
CA THR A 213 -5.72 -4.70 -9.35
C THR A 213 -6.47 -5.72 -10.20
N ALA A 214 -6.48 -6.99 -9.81
CA ALA A 214 -7.23 -8.02 -10.51
C ALA A 214 -8.75 -7.78 -10.44
N GLU A 215 -9.29 -7.46 -9.27
CA GLU A 215 -10.72 -7.24 -9.07
C GLU A 215 -11.18 -5.92 -9.72
N GLY A 216 -10.37 -4.86 -9.65
CA GLY A 216 -10.61 -3.60 -10.36
C GLY A 216 -10.62 -3.79 -11.88
N LEU A 217 -9.65 -4.54 -12.41
CA LEU A 217 -9.59 -4.91 -13.84
C LEU A 217 -10.80 -5.74 -14.26
N LYS A 218 -11.17 -6.75 -13.46
CA LYS A 218 -12.32 -7.61 -13.73
C LYS A 218 -13.63 -6.82 -13.73
N ALA A 219 -13.84 -5.95 -12.74
CA ALA A 219 -15.01 -5.09 -12.67
C ALA A 219 -15.08 -4.14 -13.88
N ALA A 220 -13.96 -3.51 -14.27
CA ALA A 220 -13.89 -2.67 -15.46
C ALA A 220 -14.23 -3.44 -16.75
N LEU A 221 -13.72 -4.66 -16.90
CA LEU A 221 -14.02 -5.52 -18.06
C LEU A 221 -15.49 -5.94 -18.10
N LEU A 222 -16.10 -6.26 -16.95
CA LEU A 222 -17.53 -6.58 -16.88
C LEU A 222 -18.41 -5.39 -17.27
N LEU A 223 -18.10 -4.20 -16.74
CA LEU A 223 -18.81 -2.97 -17.10
C LEU A 223 -18.68 -2.67 -18.59
N SER A 224 -17.51 -2.92 -19.20
CA SER A 224 -17.30 -2.72 -20.65
C SER A 224 -18.14 -3.63 -21.57
N LYS A 225 -18.85 -4.62 -21.02
CA LYS A 225 -19.76 -5.51 -21.75
C LYS A 225 -21.21 -5.05 -21.69
N LEU A 226 -21.53 -4.07 -20.83
CA LEU A 226 -22.86 -3.48 -20.76
C LEU A 226 -23.01 -2.38 -21.83
N PRO A 227 -24.25 -2.09 -22.27
CA PRO A 227 -24.55 -0.99 -23.17
C PRO A 227 -24.05 0.37 -22.65
N SER A 228 -23.52 1.21 -23.54
CA SER A 228 -22.88 2.50 -23.14
C SER A 228 -23.89 3.54 -22.63
N ASP A 229 -25.16 3.39 -22.97
CA ASP A 229 -26.27 4.15 -22.40
C ASP A 229 -26.55 3.80 -20.93
N ILE A 230 -26.14 2.61 -20.47
CA ILE A 230 -26.26 2.16 -19.07
C ILE A 230 -25.00 2.50 -18.27
N VAL A 231 -23.83 2.21 -18.83
CA VAL A 231 -22.52 2.53 -18.22
C VAL A 231 -21.64 3.16 -19.29
N ASP A 232 -21.30 4.43 -19.10
CA ASP A 232 -20.56 5.31 -20.03
C ASP A 232 -19.31 4.65 -20.61
N GLU A 233 -18.68 5.28 -21.60
CA GLU A 233 -17.63 4.70 -22.42
C GLU A 233 -16.56 3.93 -21.61
N PRO A 234 -16.14 2.73 -22.08
CA PRO A 234 -15.16 1.91 -21.41
C PRO A 234 -13.83 2.62 -21.12
N LEU A 235 -13.01 2.00 -20.27
CA LEU A 235 -11.60 2.37 -20.16
C LEU A 235 -10.87 2.16 -21.49
N ASP A 236 -9.98 3.10 -21.82
CA ASP A 236 -9.05 2.94 -22.93
C ASP A 236 -8.22 1.66 -22.76
N ALA A 237 -8.04 0.91 -23.86
CA ALA A 237 -7.37 -0.39 -23.84
C ALA A 237 -5.95 -0.32 -23.27
N LYS A 238 -5.23 0.80 -23.47
CA LYS A 238 -3.89 1.00 -22.91
C LYS A 238 -3.90 0.95 -21.39
N ARG A 239 -4.92 1.53 -20.75
CA ARG A 239 -5.07 1.51 -19.29
C ARG A 239 -5.32 0.10 -18.76
N LEU A 240 -5.99 -0.76 -19.54
CA LEU A 240 -6.16 -2.17 -19.21
C LEU A 240 -4.83 -2.93 -19.34
N TYR A 241 -4.04 -2.64 -20.40
CA TYR A 241 -2.70 -3.23 -20.55
C TYR A 241 -1.75 -2.84 -19.43
N ASP A 242 -1.79 -1.58 -18.97
CA ASP A 242 -1.00 -1.12 -17.83
C ASP A 242 -1.34 -1.94 -16.57
N ALA A 243 -2.63 -2.21 -16.31
CA ALA A 243 -3.06 -3.06 -15.18
C ALA A 243 -2.57 -4.51 -15.30
N VAL A 244 -2.67 -5.10 -16.50
CA VAL A 244 -2.16 -6.46 -16.79
C VAL A 244 -0.65 -6.52 -16.56
N ASN A 245 0.08 -5.49 -16.99
CA ASN A 245 1.53 -5.39 -16.78
C ASN A 245 1.89 -5.39 -15.29
N VAL A 246 1.15 -4.67 -14.44
CA VAL A 246 1.31 -4.73 -12.98
C VAL A 246 1.11 -6.15 -12.46
N ILE A 247 0.00 -6.81 -12.82
CA ILE A 247 -0.30 -8.18 -12.36
C ILE A 247 0.81 -9.16 -12.75
N LEU A 248 1.26 -9.12 -14.01
CA LEU A 248 2.33 -10.01 -14.51
C LEU A 248 3.68 -9.73 -13.83
N SER A 249 3.96 -8.46 -13.53
CA SER A 249 5.21 -8.09 -12.86
C SER A 249 5.31 -8.60 -11.41
N LEU A 250 4.18 -8.96 -10.79
CA LEU A 250 4.08 -9.51 -9.42
C LEU A 250 4.20 -11.04 -9.37
N GLN A 251 4.33 -11.71 -10.53
CA GLN A 251 4.49 -13.17 -10.56
C GLN A 251 5.76 -13.61 -9.82
N LEU A 252 5.56 -14.46 -8.82
CA LEU A 252 6.64 -15.18 -8.17
C LEU A 252 6.97 -16.42 -8.99
N THR A 253 8.22 -16.55 -9.43
CA THR A 253 8.71 -17.82 -9.97
C THR A 253 9.02 -18.75 -8.80
N LEU A 254 8.63 -20.03 -8.87
CA LEU A 254 8.93 -21.03 -7.83
C LEU A 254 10.43 -21.06 -7.46
N PHE A 255 11.30 -20.78 -8.43
CA PHE A 255 12.76 -20.66 -8.25
C PHE A 255 13.17 -19.49 -7.34
N SER A 256 12.42 -18.38 -7.36
CA SER A 256 12.64 -17.20 -6.51
C SER A 256 12.32 -17.46 -5.04
N LEU A 257 11.44 -18.42 -4.71
CA LEU A 257 11.18 -18.84 -3.33
C LEU A 257 12.33 -19.69 -2.78
N LEU A 258 12.95 -20.53 -3.62
CA LEU A 258 14.14 -21.31 -3.26
C LEU A 258 15.39 -20.43 -3.15
N GLU A 259 15.61 -19.48 -4.07
CA GLU A 259 16.75 -18.54 -4.00
C GLU A 259 16.59 -17.41 -2.99
N ARG A 260 15.38 -17.00 -2.58
CA ARG A 260 15.22 -16.04 -1.46
C ARG A 260 15.70 -16.61 -0.12
N SER A 261 15.87 -17.92 0.00
CA SER A 261 16.60 -18.52 1.13
C SER A 261 18.12 -18.29 1.05
N GLN A 262 18.65 -17.78 -0.08
CA GLN A 262 20.07 -17.54 -0.33
C GLN A 262 20.36 -16.27 -1.18
N SER A 263 20.36 -15.10 -0.54
CA SER A 263 21.12 -13.88 -0.93
C SER A 263 20.72 -13.06 -2.20
N PRO A 264 21.15 -11.77 -2.33
CA PRO A 264 20.50 -10.78 -3.20
C PRO A 264 21.16 -10.53 -4.59
N SER A 265 21.78 -11.52 -5.24
CA SER A 265 22.57 -11.31 -6.47
C SER A 265 21.86 -11.62 -7.82
N SER A 266 20.66 -12.20 -7.84
CA SER A 266 20.11 -12.80 -9.09
C SER A 266 19.28 -11.88 -10.00
N ARG A 267 19.24 -10.56 -9.77
CA ARG A 267 18.25 -9.66 -10.43
C ARG A 267 18.43 -9.44 -11.93
N HIS A 268 19.58 -9.73 -12.54
CA HIS A 268 19.86 -9.36 -13.94
C HIS A 268 19.30 -10.34 -14.99
N CYS A 269 19.15 -11.64 -14.66
CA CYS A 269 18.71 -12.66 -15.62
C CYS A 269 17.20 -12.62 -15.93
N MET A 270 16.37 -12.10 -15.00
CA MET A 270 14.90 -12.12 -15.12
C MET A 270 14.30 -11.09 -16.09
N ARG A 271 15.09 -10.14 -16.63
CA ARG A 271 14.59 -9.13 -17.59
C ARG A 271 14.31 -9.69 -18.99
N SER A 272 14.98 -10.77 -19.39
CA SER A 272 14.85 -11.32 -20.75
C SER A 272 13.58 -12.16 -20.92
N LYS A 273 13.28 -13.06 -19.96
CA LYS A 273 12.05 -13.89 -20.00
C LYS A 273 10.76 -13.08 -19.79
N ARG A 274 10.84 -11.94 -19.10
CA ARG A 274 9.70 -11.01 -18.88
C ARG A 274 9.16 -10.39 -20.18
N LYS A 275 10.01 -10.19 -21.20
CA LYS A 275 9.58 -9.66 -22.50
C LYS A 275 8.74 -10.66 -23.30
N GLU A 276 8.99 -11.96 -23.16
CA GLU A 276 8.23 -13.00 -23.87
C GLU A 276 6.81 -13.18 -23.31
N CYS A 277 6.64 -13.28 -21.99
CA CYS A 277 5.29 -13.40 -21.40
C CYS A 277 4.44 -12.12 -21.57
N SER A 278 5.05 -10.94 -21.55
CA SER A 278 4.33 -9.69 -21.83
C SER A 278 3.73 -9.70 -23.24
N ASN A 279 4.46 -10.24 -24.22
CA ASN A 279 3.97 -10.34 -25.60
C ASN A 279 2.80 -11.32 -25.73
N GLU A 280 2.83 -12.45 -25.01
CA GLU A 280 1.72 -13.42 -25.03
C GLU A 280 0.44 -12.89 -24.37
N ALA A 281 0.55 -12.17 -23.25
CA ALA A 281 -0.61 -11.56 -22.60
C ALA A 281 -1.21 -10.41 -23.43
N THR A 282 -0.37 -9.62 -24.12
CA THR A 282 -0.85 -8.65 -25.11
C THR A 282 -1.65 -9.33 -26.22
N ILE A 283 -1.24 -10.51 -26.69
CA ILE A 283 -1.98 -11.26 -27.72
C ILE A 283 -3.37 -11.68 -27.23
N VAL A 284 -3.49 -12.20 -26.00
CA VAL A 284 -4.79 -12.67 -25.46
C VAL A 284 -5.79 -11.53 -25.31
N VAL A 285 -5.37 -10.38 -24.78
CA VAL A 285 -6.26 -9.22 -24.63
C VAL A 285 -6.58 -8.56 -25.98
N THR A 286 -5.63 -8.57 -26.92
CA THR A 286 -5.87 -8.12 -28.32
C THR A 286 -6.90 -9.00 -29.02
N MET A 287 -6.84 -10.33 -28.86
CA MET A 287 -7.81 -11.25 -29.46
C MET A 287 -9.24 -11.04 -28.92
N GLU A 288 -9.39 -10.67 -27.65
CA GLU A 288 -10.70 -10.40 -27.05
C GLU A 288 -11.26 -9.02 -27.47
N THR A 289 -10.38 -8.04 -27.77
CA THR A 289 -10.78 -6.74 -28.34
C THR A 289 -11.04 -6.80 -29.85
N GLU A 290 -10.30 -7.60 -30.62
CA GLU A 290 -10.54 -7.79 -32.05
C GLU A 290 -11.82 -8.58 -32.34
N ARG A 291 -12.19 -9.55 -31.47
CA ARG A 291 -13.52 -10.20 -31.56
C ARG A 291 -14.67 -9.19 -31.56
N LYS A 292 -14.59 -8.14 -30.72
CA LYS A 292 -15.60 -7.06 -30.69
C LYS A 292 -15.70 -6.28 -32.01
N ASN A 293 -14.59 -6.12 -32.74
CA ASN A 293 -14.58 -5.39 -34.03
C ASN A 293 -15.11 -6.23 -35.20
N VAL A 294 -15.03 -7.56 -35.11
CA VAL A 294 -15.55 -8.48 -36.13
C VAL A 294 -17.04 -8.71 -35.93
N ASP A 295 -17.50 -8.93 -34.69
CA ASP A 295 -18.91 -9.18 -34.38
C ASP A 295 -19.79 -7.91 -34.54
N GLY A 296 -19.19 -6.71 -34.48
CA GLY A 296 -19.87 -5.44 -34.76
C GLY A 296 -20.03 -5.10 -36.25
N LYS A 297 -19.43 -5.86 -37.18
CA LYS A 297 -19.50 -5.61 -38.63
C LYS A 297 -20.40 -6.57 -39.41
N SER A 298 -20.95 -7.61 -38.79
CA SER A 298 -21.78 -8.63 -39.46
C SER A 298 -23.30 -8.42 -39.36
N GLY A 299 -23.77 -7.22 -38.97
CA GLY A 299 -25.18 -6.90 -38.76
C GLY A 299 -25.81 -5.93 -39.77
N GLY A 300 -25.35 -5.90 -41.02
CA GLY A 300 -25.90 -5.00 -42.04
C GLY A 300 -25.71 -5.53 -43.46
N GLY A 301 -26.69 -6.29 -43.93
CA GLY A 301 -26.84 -6.80 -45.30
C GLY A 301 -28.24 -7.35 -45.47
#